data_AF-A0A818X7L2-F1
#
_entry.id   AF-A0A818X7L2-F1
#
_cell.length_a   1.000
_cell.length_b   1.000
_cell.length_c   1.000
_cell.angle_alpha   90.00
_cell.angle_beta   90.00
_cell.angle_gamma   90.00
#
_symmetry.space_group_name_H-M   'P 1'
#
loop_
_entity.id
_entity.type
_entity.pdbx_description
1 polymer ?
#
loop_
_entity_poly.entity_id
_entity_poly.type
_entity_poly.pdbx_seq_one_letter_code
_entity_poly.pdbx_strand_id
1 'polypeptide(L)'
;MVLKVLHQYLDECKVAFVAIANSPFDAANANRMTCIYRSLPSKEDQEILAYGCLGLRKDQTPDDLKNIIAGLCDGYRDLLNYNDFQQIFHDRDFIYMLRELAFKPSFTSTDSDLNKIYITPMNLVTALEDNFNGITSDEFKKLTKIFFHAIENKGPIFEQPTDNRGSNLYRDVTTIMSDSMQLTSVGRRSYGRYKLVIDESDAESVVRFLFQTKVLDPNRTTVFRLSDFPNDVNNELKKC
;
A
#
# COMPACT_ATOMS: atom_id res chain seq x y z
N MET A 1 -29.08 9.31 -14.76
CA MET A 1 -29.35 9.34 -16.22
C MET A 1 -28.21 10.02 -17.01
N VAL A 2 -26.98 10.03 -16.50
CA VAL A 2 -25.84 10.75 -17.12
C VAL A 2 -25.22 9.94 -18.27
N LEU A 3 -25.18 8.61 -18.14
CA LEU A 3 -24.57 7.72 -19.14
C LEU A 3 -25.41 7.56 -20.43
N LYS A 4 -26.71 7.90 -20.42
CA LYS A 4 -27.55 7.82 -21.64
C LYS A 4 -27.12 8.83 -22.71
N VAL A 5 -26.59 9.98 -22.28
CA VAL A 5 -26.08 11.04 -23.15
C VAL A 5 -24.79 10.59 -23.86
N LEU A 6 -24.05 9.65 -23.26
CA LEU A 6 -22.79 9.14 -23.79
C LEU A 6 -22.97 8.41 -25.13
N HIS A 7 -24.13 7.79 -25.38
CA HIS A 7 -24.38 7.03 -26.61
C HIS A 7 -24.12 7.85 -27.87
N GLN A 8 -24.65 9.08 -27.94
CA GLN A 8 -24.47 9.94 -29.12
C GLN A 8 -22.99 10.27 -29.36
N TYR A 9 -22.24 10.53 -28.30
CA TYR A 9 -20.82 10.88 -28.40
C TYR A 9 -19.95 9.69 -28.79
N LEU A 10 -20.29 8.48 -28.34
CA LEU A 10 -19.61 7.24 -28.74
C LEU A 10 -19.92 6.86 -30.19
N ASP A 11 -21.17 7.03 -30.62
CA ASP A 11 -21.61 6.69 -31.98
C ASP A 11 -20.98 7.65 -33.02
N GLU A 12 -20.86 8.95 -32.70
CA GLU A 12 -20.21 9.94 -33.58
C GLU A 12 -18.68 9.82 -33.59
N CYS A 13 -18.07 9.28 -32.52
CA CYS A 13 -16.63 9.03 -32.35
C CYS A 13 -15.70 10.18 -32.82
N LYS A 14 -16.10 11.43 -32.56
CA LYS A 14 -15.33 12.64 -32.95
C LYS A 14 -14.06 12.85 -32.13
N VAL A 15 -13.98 12.22 -30.95
CA VAL A 15 -12.84 12.27 -30.03
C VAL A 15 -12.58 10.87 -29.49
N ALA A 16 -11.31 10.55 -29.23
CA ALA A 16 -10.97 9.32 -28.55
C ALA A 16 -11.56 9.31 -27.13
N PHE A 17 -12.26 8.23 -26.77
CA PHE A 17 -12.88 8.08 -25.46
C PHE A 17 -12.36 6.83 -24.77
N VAL A 18 -11.87 7.01 -23.55
CA VAL A 18 -11.43 5.92 -22.67
C VAL A 18 -12.12 6.11 -21.33
N ALA A 19 -12.89 5.11 -20.91
CA ALA A 19 -13.50 5.07 -19.59
C ALA A 19 -12.83 3.99 -18.73
N ILE A 20 -12.56 4.33 -17.48
CA ILE A 20 -12.03 3.40 -16.48
C ILE A 20 -13.08 3.29 -15.38
N ALA A 21 -13.47 2.06 -15.07
CA ALA A 21 -14.45 1.77 -14.02
C ALA A 21 -14.04 0.53 -13.24
N ASN A 22 -14.30 0.54 -11.93
CA ASN A 22 -14.10 -0.63 -11.05
C ASN A 22 -15.32 -1.58 -11.08
N SER A 23 -16.38 -1.19 -11.78
CA SER A 23 -17.60 -1.98 -11.94
C SER A 23 -17.94 -2.07 -13.42
N PRO A 24 -18.56 -3.18 -13.86
CA PRO A 24 -18.91 -3.35 -15.26
C PRO A 24 -19.91 -2.29 -15.72
N PHE A 25 -19.76 -1.87 -16.97
CA PHE A 25 -20.78 -1.07 -17.64
C PHE A 25 -22.01 -1.92 -17.97
N ASP A 26 -23.16 -1.27 -18.07
CA ASP A 26 -24.35 -1.90 -18.62
C ASP A 26 -24.16 -2.22 -20.12
N ALA A 27 -24.91 -3.20 -20.61
CA ALA A 27 -24.79 -3.68 -21.98
C ALA A 27 -24.95 -2.56 -23.04
N ALA A 28 -25.79 -1.56 -22.75
CA ALA A 28 -26.05 -0.45 -23.67
C ALA A 28 -24.80 0.39 -23.95
N ASN A 29 -24.00 0.69 -22.93
CA ASN A 29 -22.73 1.40 -23.09
C ASN A 29 -21.62 0.45 -23.55
N ALA A 30 -21.55 -0.75 -22.99
CA ALA A 30 -20.52 -1.73 -23.32
C ALA A 30 -20.53 -2.15 -24.80
N ASN A 31 -21.69 -2.26 -25.45
CA ASN A 31 -21.80 -2.62 -26.87
C ASN A 31 -21.19 -1.58 -27.83
N ARG A 32 -20.94 -0.35 -27.36
CA ARG A 32 -20.35 0.74 -28.15
C ARG A 32 -18.86 0.95 -27.86
N MET A 33 -18.27 0.09 -27.03
CA MET A 33 -16.90 0.24 -26.54
C MET A 33 -16.18 -1.09 -26.57
N THR A 34 -14.88 -1.07 -26.87
CA THR A 34 -14.03 -2.23 -26.58
C THR A 34 -13.84 -2.32 -25.08
N CYS A 35 -14.51 -3.28 -24.43
CA CYS A 35 -14.43 -3.48 -23.00
C CYS A 35 -13.35 -4.50 -22.65
N ILE A 36 -12.34 -4.06 -21.88
CA ILE A 36 -11.31 -4.95 -21.34
C ILE A 36 -11.64 -5.20 -19.87
N TYR A 37 -12.01 -6.44 -19.56
CA TYR A 37 -12.24 -6.87 -18.18
C TYR A 37 -10.99 -7.58 -17.66
N ARG A 38 -10.60 -7.26 -16.42
CA ARG A 38 -9.57 -8.00 -15.70
C ARG A 38 -10.14 -8.54 -14.41
N SER A 39 -9.95 -9.83 -14.19
CA SER A 39 -10.17 -10.47 -12.90
C SER A 39 -9.02 -10.15 -11.95
N LEU A 40 -9.14 -10.64 -10.70
CA LEU A 40 -8.01 -10.70 -9.78
C LEU A 40 -6.82 -11.45 -10.42
N PRO A 41 -5.57 -11.06 -10.09
CA PRO A 41 -4.38 -11.66 -10.69
C PRO A 41 -4.26 -13.15 -10.36
N SER A 42 -3.87 -13.94 -11.36
CA SER A 42 -3.50 -15.35 -11.14
C SER A 42 -2.24 -15.47 -10.27
N LYS A 43 -1.90 -16.69 -9.83
CA LYS A 43 -0.69 -16.91 -9.01
C LYS A 43 0.56 -16.49 -9.76
N GLU A 44 0.61 -16.84 -11.04
CA GLU A 44 1.70 -16.52 -11.94
C GLU A 44 1.79 -15.01 -12.19
N ASP A 45 0.65 -14.35 -12.43
CA ASP A 45 0.62 -12.88 -12.62
C ASP A 45 1.08 -12.13 -11.38
N GLN A 46 0.69 -12.60 -10.19
CA GLN A 46 1.08 -11.99 -8.93
C GLN A 46 2.59 -12.16 -8.68
N GLU A 47 3.16 -13.32 -8.99
CA GLU A 47 4.62 -13.50 -8.95
C GLU A 47 5.32 -12.56 -9.92
N ILE A 48 4.87 -12.47 -11.17
CA ILE A 48 5.44 -11.56 -12.19
C ILE A 48 5.39 -10.12 -11.69
N LEU A 49 4.26 -9.71 -11.12
CA LEU A 49 4.09 -8.40 -10.52
C LEU A 49 5.05 -8.18 -9.35
N ALA A 50 5.28 -9.19 -8.50
CA ALA A 50 6.20 -9.10 -7.38
C ALA A 50 7.64 -8.88 -7.85
N TYR A 51 8.12 -9.65 -8.84
CA TYR A 51 9.43 -9.44 -9.46
C TYR A 51 9.55 -8.04 -10.07
N GLY A 52 8.50 -7.57 -10.77
CA GLY A 52 8.46 -6.23 -11.35
C GLY A 52 8.54 -5.12 -10.30
N CYS A 53 7.82 -5.25 -9.18
CA CYS A 53 7.85 -4.28 -8.09
C CYS A 53 9.19 -4.25 -7.35
N LEU A 54 9.85 -5.40 -7.25
CA LEU A 54 11.19 -5.51 -6.70
C LEU A 54 12.27 -5.15 -7.74
N GLY A 55 11.95 -4.91 -9.02
CA GLY A 55 12.97 -4.66 -10.03
C GLY A 55 13.93 -5.84 -10.25
N LEU A 56 13.47 -7.06 -9.98
CA LEU A 56 14.24 -8.30 -10.09
C LEU A 56 13.84 -9.07 -11.34
N ARG A 57 14.77 -9.89 -11.85
CA ARG A 57 14.47 -10.87 -12.90
C ARG A 57 14.55 -12.29 -12.35
N LYS A 58 13.52 -13.10 -12.62
CA LYS A 58 13.39 -14.46 -12.06
C LYS A 58 14.56 -15.37 -12.43
N ASP A 59 15.14 -15.22 -13.61
CA ASP A 59 16.31 -15.96 -14.11
C ASP A 59 17.62 -15.63 -13.37
N GLN A 60 17.72 -14.42 -12.80
CA GLN A 60 18.93 -13.91 -12.14
C GLN A 60 18.83 -13.90 -10.60
N THR A 61 17.67 -14.31 -10.07
CA THR A 61 17.39 -14.26 -8.63
C THR A 61 17.89 -15.54 -7.94
N PRO A 62 18.62 -15.45 -6.81
CA PRO A 62 19.01 -16.61 -6.01
C PRO A 62 17.79 -17.40 -5.51
N ASP A 63 17.91 -18.73 -5.39
CA ASP A 63 16.77 -19.59 -5.06
C ASP A 63 16.14 -19.26 -3.70
N ASP A 64 16.94 -18.88 -2.70
CA ASP A 64 16.40 -18.42 -1.40
C ASP A 64 15.49 -17.21 -1.55
N LEU A 65 15.89 -16.23 -2.37
CA LEU A 65 15.09 -15.03 -2.62
C LEU A 65 13.86 -15.35 -3.48
N LYS A 66 13.96 -16.29 -4.44
CA LYS A 66 12.79 -16.78 -5.19
C LYS A 66 11.77 -17.40 -4.23
N ASN A 67 12.23 -18.19 -3.27
CA ASN A 67 11.39 -18.85 -2.28
C ASN A 67 10.73 -17.82 -1.35
N ILE A 68 11.47 -16.79 -0.91
CA ILE A 68 10.89 -15.67 -0.15
C ILE A 68 9.80 -14.97 -0.96
N ILE A 69 10.06 -14.61 -2.22
CA ILE A 69 9.08 -13.91 -3.08
C ILE A 69 7.82 -14.77 -3.30
N ALA A 70 8.00 -16.07 -3.56
CA ALA A 70 6.88 -17.00 -3.68
C ALA A 70 6.08 -17.10 -2.36
N GLY A 71 6.78 -17.13 -1.22
CA GLY A 71 6.18 -17.11 0.12
C GLY A 71 5.40 -15.82 0.40
N LEU A 72 5.90 -14.65 -0.03
CA LEU A 72 5.18 -13.38 0.08
C LEU A 72 3.89 -13.39 -0.75
N CYS A 73 3.93 -13.95 -1.96
CA CYS A 73 2.74 -14.06 -2.82
C CYS A 73 1.69 -14.99 -2.20
N ASP A 74 2.11 -16.14 -1.68
CA ASP A 74 1.24 -17.10 -1.00
C ASP A 74 0.69 -16.51 0.31
N GLY A 75 1.52 -15.84 1.12
CA GLY A 75 1.08 -15.17 2.34
C GLY A 75 0.02 -14.11 2.11
N TYR A 76 0.13 -13.31 1.03
CA TYR A 76 -0.92 -12.35 0.68
C TYR A 76 -2.21 -13.03 0.21
N ARG A 77 -2.11 -14.13 -0.55
CA ARG A 77 -3.30 -14.92 -0.94
C ARG A 77 -4.00 -15.54 0.27
N ASP A 78 -3.21 -16.10 1.17
CA ASP A 78 -3.70 -16.70 2.41
C ASP A 78 -4.36 -15.64 3.29
N LEU A 79 -3.81 -14.42 3.33
CA LEU A 79 -4.41 -13.27 4.00
C LEU A 79 -5.81 -12.96 3.47
N LEU A 80 -5.97 -12.92 2.14
CA LEU A 80 -7.26 -12.61 1.50
C LEU A 80 -8.33 -13.70 1.70
N ASN A 81 -7.94 -14.92 2.12
CA ASN A 81 -8.90 -15.97 2.48
C ASN A 81 -9.57 -15.73 3.84
N TYR A 82 -9.09 -14.78 4.64
CA TYR A 82 -9.74 -14.37 5.88
C TYR A 82 -10.71 -13.21 5.63
N ASN A 83 -12.00 -13.42 5.93
CA ASN A 83 -13.06 -12.43 5.69
C ASN A 83 -12.75 -11.06 6.30
N ASP A 84 -12.17 -11.03 7.50
CA ASP A 84 -11.84 -9.79 8.23
C ASP A 84 -10.82 -8.93 7.46
N PHE A 85 -9.93 -9.57 6.70
CA PHE A 85 -8.87 -8.89 5.95
C PHE A 85 -9.24 -8.62 4.49
N GLN A 86 -10.10 -9.46 3.89
CA GLN A 86 -10.51 -9.34 2.49
C GLN A 86 -11.20 -8.00 2.17
N GLN A 87 -11.91 -7.43 3.14
CA GLN A 87 -12.63 -6.17 2.96
C GLN A 87 -11.74 -4.93 3.13
N ILE A 88 -10.62 -5.08 3.83
CA ILE A 88 -9.75 -3.96 4.24
C ILE A 88 -8.57 -3.82 3.27
N PHE A 89 -7.96 -4.93 2.89
CA PHE A 89 -6.73 -4.93 2.11
C PHE A 89 -6.97 -5.24 0.63
N HIS A 90 -6.19 -4.57 -0.22
CA HIS A 90 -6.26 -4.69 -1.67
C HIS A 90 -4.87 -4.86 -2.27
N ASP A 91 -4.82 -5.20 -3.57
CA ASP A 91 -3.55 -5.50 -4.27
C ASP A 91 -2.56 -4.33 -4.21
N ARG A 92 -3.09 -3.11 -4.03
CA ARG A 92 -2.30 -1.92 -3.78
C ARG A 92 -1.44 -2.05 -2.52
N ASP A 93 -1.97 -2.55 -1.41
CA ASP A 93 -1.23 -2.70 -0.15
C ASP A 93 -0.06 -3.66 -0.34
N PHE A 94 -0.29 -4.77 -1.06
CA PHE A 94 0.75 -5.71 -1.44
C PHE A 94 1.82 -5.08 -2.35
N ILE A 95 1.42 -4.36 -3.40
CA ILE A 95 2.35 -3.65 -4.31
C ILE A 95 3.24 -2.66 -3.56
N TYR A 96 2.66 -1.85 -2.67
CA TYR A 96 3.45 -0.85 -1.94
C TYR A 96 4.33 -1.50 -0.86
N MET A 97 3.90 -2.60 -0.24
CA MET A 97 4.77 -3.39 0.63
C MET A 97 6.01 -3.91 -0.12
N LEU A 98 5.82 -4.46 -1.32
CA LEU A 98 6.94 -4.91 -2.17
C LEU A 98 7.87 -3.76 -2.57
N ARG A 99 7.32 -2.58 -2.88
CA ARG A 99 8.12 -1.40 -3.17
C ARG A 99 8.91 -0.94 -1.95
N GLU A 100 8.31 -0.90 -0.76
CA GLU A 100 9.04 -0.58 0.47
C GLU A 100 10.20 -1.54 0.71
N LEU A 101 10.02 -2.84 0.41
CA LEU A 101 11.11 -3.83 0.47
C LEU A 101 12.22 -3.58 -0.55
N ALA A 102 11.88 -3.12 -1.76
CA ALA A 102 12.86 -2.82 -2.80
C ALA A 102 13.74 -1.61 -2.47
N PHE A 103 13.19 -0.61 -1.77
CA PHE A 103 13.84 0.68 -1.58
C PHE A 103 14.58 0.86 -0.25
N LYS A 104 14.42 -0.04 0.71
CA LYS A 104 15.23 0.02 1.94
C LYS A 104 16.66 -0.45 1.62
N PRO A 105 17.65 0.45 1.61
CA PRO A 105 19.03 0.04 1.39
C PRO A 105 19.43 -0.87 2.57
N SER A 106 20.03 -2.02 2.27
CA SER A 106 20.73 -2.76 3.32
C SER A 106 21.83 -1.84 3.85
N PHE A 107 21.82 -1.55 5.16
CA PHE A 107 22.84 -0.74 5.83
C PHE A 107 24.25 -1.40 5.81
N THR A 108 24.39 -2.58 5.20
CA THR A 108 25.64 -3.30 5.07
C THR A 108 26.50 -2.67 3.97
N SER A 109 27.49 -1.91 4.43
CA SER A 109 28.33 -1.02 3.64
C SER A 109 29.40 -1.79 2.86
N THR A 110 29.22 -1.94 1.56
CA THR A 110 30.29 -2.04 0.55
C THR A 110 29.71 -1.63 -0.82
N ASP A 111 30.37 -0.70 -1.52
CA ASP A 111 29.93 -0.13 -2.81
C ASP A 111 29.68 -1.16 -3.94
N SER A 112 30.03 -2.43 -3.73
CA SER A 112 29.82 -3.53 -4.67
C SER A 112 28.43 -4.19 -4.60
N ASP A 113 27.65 -3.99 -3.53
CA ASP A 113 26.34 -4.63 -3.32
C ASP A 113 25.14 -3.67 -3.46
N LEU A 114 25.37 -2.43 -3.92
CA LEU A 114 24.35 -1.38 -4.09
C LEU A 114 23.15 -1.75 -4.99
N ASN A 115 23.23 -2.87 -5.72
CA ASN A 115 22.18 -3.35 -6.62
C ASN A 115 21.54 -4.68 -6.19
N LYS A 116 21.90 -5.24 -5.03
CA LYS A 116 21.26 -6.47 -4.54
C LYS A 116 20.19 -6.15 -3.52
N ILE A 117 18.96 -6.54 -3.85
CA ILE A 117 17.84 -6.49 -2.91
C ILE A 117 18.00 -7.62 -1.92
N TYR A 118 17.98 -7.28 -0.64
CA TYR A 118 18.04 -8.23 0.45
C TYR A 118 16.81 -8.02 1.35
N ILE A 119 15.89 -8.99 1.29
CA ILE A 119 14.72 -8.99 2.16
C ILE A 119 15.14 -9.64 3.47
N THR A 120 15.10 -8.88 4.57
CA THR A 120 15.33 -9.41 5.92
C THR A 120 14.00 -9.54 6.67
N PRO A 121 13.91 -10.40 7.70
CA PRO A 121 12.71 -10.51 8.53
C PRO A 121 12.24 -9.17 9.11
N MET A 122 13.17 -8.35 9.60
CA MET A 122 12.82 -7.03 10.17
C MET A 122 12.34 -6.04 9.10
N ASN A 123 12.94 -6.07 7.90
CA ASN A 123 12.48 -5.24 6.79
C ASN A 123 11.06 -5.63 6.37
N LEU A 124 10.73 -6.92 6.38
CA LEU A 124 9.37 -7.40 6.12
C LEU A 124 8.39 -6.91 7.17
N VAL A 125 8.67 -7.06 8.47
CA VAL A 125 7.81 -6.54 9.54
C VAL A 125 7.55 -5.04 9.33
N THR A 126 8.61 -4.29 9.06
CA THR A 126 8.49 -2.84 8.87
C THR A 126 7.68 -2.48 7.62
N ALA A 127 7.85 -3.22 6.52
CA ALA A 127 7.08 -3.00 5.29
C ALA A 127 5.61 -3.38 5.46
N LEU A 128 5.32 -4.40 6.26
CA LEU A 128 3.96 -4.76 6.66
C LEU A 128 3.35 -3.66 7.53
N GLU A 129 4.07 -3.14 8.52
CA GLU A 129 3.60 -2.02 9.36
C GLU A 129 3.36 -0.75 8.56
N ASP A 130 4.12 -0.47 7.50
CA ASP A 130 3.91 0.74 6.71
C ASP A 130 2.67 0.62 5.79
N ASN A 131 2.25 -0.60 5.45
CA ASN A 131 1.28 -0.87 4.39
C ASN A 131 -0.01 -1.59 4.77
N PHE A 132 0.00 -2.41 5.82
CA PHE A 132 -1.15 -3.18 6.31
C PHE A 132 -1.60 -2.63 7.68
N ASN A 133 -2.05 -1.37 7.66
CA ASN A 133 -2.55 -0.62 8.82
C ASN A 133 -4.08 -0.59 8.90
N GLY A 134 -4.62 0.05 9.94
CA GLY A 134 -6.07 0.19 10.13
C GLY A 134 -6.72 -1.01 10.79
N ILE A 135 -5.90 -1.87 11.42
CA ILE A 135 -6.31 -3.04 12.17
C ILE A 135 -5.73 -3.00 13.59
N THR A 136 -6.26 -3.82 14.49
CA THR A 136 -5.77 -3.92 15.87
C THR A 136 -4.39 -4.57 15.95
N SER A 137 -3.69 -4.38 17.08
CA SER A 137 -2.36 -4.98 17.29
C SER A 137 -2.37 -6.52 17.20
N ASP A 138 -3.45 -7.17 17.68
CA ASP A 138 -3.55 -8.62 17.66
C ASP A 138 -3.86 -9.17 16.25
N GLU A 139 -4.68 -8.44 15.47
CA GLU A 139 -4.87 -8.73 14.06
C GLU A 139 -3.57 -8.55 13.27
N PHE A 140 -2.78 -7.52 13.58
CA PHE A 140 -1.47 -7.32 12.94
C PHE A 140 -0.48 -8.43 13.27
N LYS A 141 -0.43 -8.90 14.53
CA LYS A 141 0.35 -10.09 14.91
C LYS A 141 -0.09 -11.34 14.13
N LYS A 142 -1.39 -11.52 13.92
CA LYS A 142 -1.93 -12.62 13.10
C LYS A 142 -1.49 -12.47 11.64
N LEU A 143 -1.60 -11.27 11.07
CA LEU A 143 -1.19 -10.96 9.71
C LEU A 143 0.29 -11.26 9.49
N THR A 144 1.16 -10.78 10.38
CA THR A 144 2.61 -11.06 10.27
C THR A 144 2.91 -12.56 10.29
N LYS A 145 2.29 -13.31 11.20
CA LYS A 145 2.43 -14.77 11.25
C LYS A 145 2.04 -15.47 9.94
N ILE A 146 0.98 -15.02 9.26
CA ILE A 146 0.56 -15.58 7.97
C ILE A 146 1.67 -15.45 6.93
N PHE A 147 2.27 -14.27 6.81
CA PHE A 147 3.38 -14.03 5.87
C PHE A 147 4.61 -14.87 6.22
N PHE A 148 5.04 -14.88 7.48
CA PHE A 148 6.23 -15.64 7.90
C PHE A 148 6.02 -17.15 7.71
N HIS A 149 4.87 -17.68 8.09
CA HIS A 149 4.55 -19.09 7.88
C HIS A 149 4.54 -19.47 6.39
N ALA A 150 3.97 -18.63 5.52
CA ALA A 150 3.97 -18.86 4.09
C ALA A 150 5.39 -18.87 3.48
N ILE A 151 6.30 -18.04 4.01
CA ILE A 151 7.71 -18.03 3.61
C ILE A 151 8.44 -19.28 4.12
N GLU A 152 8.30 -19.64 5.39
CA GLU A 152 8.91 -20.84 5.98
C GLU A 152 8.52 -22.11 5.22
N ASN A 153 7.27 -22.21 4.77
CA ASN A 153 6.77 -23.32 3.95
C ASN A 153 7.47 -23.46 2.58
N LYS A 154 8.23 -22.45 2.13
CA LYS A 154 9.05 -22.52 0.90
C LYS A 154 10.48 -23.01 1.16
N GLY A 155 10.86 -23.23 2.41
CA GLY A 155 12.17 -23.75 2.81
C GLY A 155 13.31 -22.78 3.12
N PRO A 156 13.25 -21.44 2.93
CA PRO A 156 14.33 -20.56 3.36
C PRO A 156 14.31 -20.40 4.89
N ILE A 157 15.49 -20.27 5.50
CA ILE A 157 15.62 -19.88 6.91
C ILE A 157 15.24 -18.39 7.02
N PHE A 158 13.99 -18.12 7.37
CA PHE A 158 13.42 -16.77 7.42
C PHE A 158 12.51 -16.64 8.65
N GLU A 159 13.13 -16.67 9.82
CA GLU A 159 12.39 -16.69 11.09
C GLU A 159 11.81 -15.32 11.44
N GLN A 160 10.60 -15.31 11.99
CA GLN A 160 9.99 -14.10 12.52
C GLN A 160 10.87 -13.53 13.65
N PRO A 161 11.19 -12.21 13.64
CA PRO A 161 12.00 -11.64 14.70
C PRO A 161 11.31 -11.79 16.05
N THR A 162 12.08 -12.16 17.08
CA THR A 162 11.60 -12.30 18.45
C THR A 162 11.88 -11.06 19.26
N ASP A 163 10.99 -10.77 20.21
CA ASP A 163 11.12 -9.64 21.14
C ASP A 163 12.22 -9.96 22.17
N ASN A 164 13.46 -9.61 21.84
CA ASN A 164 14.61 -9.88 22.69
C ASN A 164 14.89 -8.66 23.58
N ARG A 165 14.61 -8.80 24.88
CA ARG A 165 15.12 -7.94 25.97
C ARG A 165 14.76 -6.45 25.87
N GLY A 166 13.47 -6.14 25.69
CA GLY A 166 12.92 -4.80 25.94
C GLY A 166 12.85 -3.87 24.74
N SER A 167 13.09 -4.37 23.52
CA SER A 167 12.81 -3.64 22.29
C SER A 167 11.47 -4.10 21.72
N ASN A 168 10.44 -3.24 21.75
CA ASN A 168 9.16 -3.55 21.11
C ASN A 168 9.39 -4.00 19.66
N LEU A 169 9.01 -5.23 19.35
CA LEU A 169 9.10 -5.79 17.98
C LEU A 169 8.38 -4.90 16.96
N TYR A 170 7.27 -4.31 17.39
CA TYR A 170 6.45 -3.42 16.59
C TYR A 170 6.71 -1.96 16.96
N ARG A 171 6.79 -1.10 15.95
CA ARG A 171 6.97 0.35 16.13
C ARG A 171 5.70 0.98 16.68
N ASP A 172 5.86 2.12 17.36
CA ASP A 172 4.72 2.94 17.75
C ASP A 172 4.11 3.67 16.53
N VAL A 173 2.84 4.05 16.65
CA VAL A 173 2.10 4.69 15.56
C VAL A 173 2.76 6.00 15.12
N THR A 174 3.34 6.75 16.06
CA THR A 174 4.06 8.00 15.79
C THR A 174 5.30 7.79 14.94
N THR A 175 6.10 6.74 15.19
CA THR A 175 7.25 6.42 14.34
C THR A 175 6.80 5.94 12.97
N ILE A 176 5.80 5.05 12.89
CA ILE A 176 5.26 4.58 11.61
C ILE A 176 4.78 5.77 10.76
N MET A 177 4.03 6.69 11.36
CA MET A 177 3.50 7.87 10.68
C MET A 177 4.61 8.84 10.28
N SER A 178 5.53 9.17 11.19
CA SER A 178 6.68 10.01 10.89
C SER A 178 7.50 9.45 9.73
N ASP A 179 7.92 8.19 9.81
CA ASP A 179 8.74 7.56 8.79
C ASP A 179 7.99 7.54 7.46
N SER A 180 6.74 7.07 7.46
CA SER A 180 5.97 6.93 6.22
C SER A 180 5.56 8.26 5.58
N MET A 181 5.56 9.37 6.34
CA MET A 181 5.32 10.73 5.85
C MET A 181 6.60 11.49 5.49
N GLN A 182 7.79 10.97 5.82
CA GLN A 182 9.07 11.54 5.38
C GLN A 182 9.28 11.35 3.87
N LEU A 183 8.68 12.24 3.09
CA LEU A 183 8.87 12.40 1.63
C LEU A 183 10.23 13.04 1.28
N THR A 184 11.19 13.04 2.19
CA THR A 184 12.50 13.70 2.01
C THR A 184 13.47 12.85 1.20
N SER A 185 13.32 11.53 1.21
CA SER A 185 14.10 10.65 0.33
C SER A 185 13.56 10.72 -1.11
N VAL A 186 14.45 10.83 -2.09
CA VAL A 186 14.12 10.85 -3.53
C VAL A 186 13.26 9.64 -3.92
N GLY A 187 13.49 8.50 -3.25
CA GLY A 187 12.68 7.29 -3.36
C GLY A 187 11.23 7.50 -2.90
N ARG A 188 10.98 7.85 -1.63
CA ARG A 188 9.61 7.90 -1.07
C ARG A 188 8.71 8.95 -1.74
N ARG A 189 9.25 9.96 -2.41
CA ARG A 189 8.45 10.87 -3.27
C ARG A 189 7.76 10.16 -4.44
N SER A 190 8.34 9.07 -4.94
CA SER A 190 7.83 8.36 -6.12
C SER A 190 6.79 7.27 -5.79
N TYR A 191 6.72 6.81 -4.54
CA TYR A 191 5.85 5.70 -4.12
C TYR A 191 5.20 5.87 -2.73
N GLY A 192 5.37 7.00 -2.05
CA GLY A 192 4.66 7.27 -0.80
C GLY A 192 3.16 7.41 -1.04
N ARG A 193 2.35 6.74 -0.21
CA ARG A 193 0.89 6.89 -0.22
C ARG A 193 0.46 8.02 0.70
N TYR A 194 -0.57 8.75 0.29
CA TYR A 194 -1.33 9.59 1.21
C TYR A 194 -1.87 8.74 2.35
N LYS A 195 -1.85 9.30 3.56
CA LYS A 195 -2.29 8.61 4.77
C LYS A 195 -3.73 9.00 5.07
N LEU A 196 -4.58 8.00 5.20
CA LEU A 196 -5.90 8.14 5.81
C LEU A 196 -5.73 7.88 7.30
N VAL A 197 -6.12 8.86 8.11
CA VAL A 197 -6.08 8.72 9.56
C VAL A 197 -7.52 8.68 10.05
N ILE A 198 -7.85 7.62 10.78
CA ILE A 198 -9.19 7.43 11.33
C ILE A 198 -9.18 8.08 12.72
N ASP A 199 -9.92 9.19 12.84
CA ASP A 199 -10.16 9.86 14.12
C ASP A 199 -11.56 9.48 14.59
N GLU A 200 -11.64 8.64 15.62
CA GLU A 200 -12.91 8.28 16.26
C GLU A 200 -13.42 9.40 17.19
N SER A 201 -12.62 10.44 17.42
CA SER A 201 -13.03 11.59 18.23
C SER A 201 -13.78 12.62 17.41
N ASP A 202 -14.83 13.19 17.98
CA ASP A 202 -15.58 14.30 17.38
C ASP A 202 -14.82 15.64 17.42
N ALA A 203 -13.57 15.67 17.91
CA ALA A 203 -12.87 16.90 18.31
C ALA A 203 -11.57 17.18 17.53
N GLU A 204 -11.36 16.53 16.38
CA GLU A 204 -10.12 16.62 15.57
C GLU A 204 -8.85 16.39 16.42
N SER A 205 -8.95 15.54 17.45
CA SER A 205 -7.89 15.37 18.44
C SER A 205 -6.61 14.81 17.81
N VAL A 206 -6.76 14.02 16.76
CA VAL A 206 -5.64 13.40 16.05
C VAL A 206 -4.82 14.44 15.29
N VAL A 207 -5.45 15.44 14.67
CA VAL A 207 -4.73 16.52 13.98
C VAL A 207 -3.84 17.28 14.96
N ARG A 208 -4.39 17.62 16.14
CA ARG A 208 -3.63 18.29 17.21
C ARG A 208 -2.48 17.42 17.70
N PHE A 209 -2.72 16.13 17.91
CA PHE A 209 -1.70 15.17 18.31
C PHE A 209 -0.57 15.06 17.30
N LEU A 210 -0.87 15.03 15.99
CA LEU A 210 0.14 14.97 14.93
C LEU A 210 1.05 16.21 14.88
N PHE A 211 0.51 17.41 15.17
CA PHE A 211 1.33 18.61 15.33
C PHE A 211 2.16 18.59 16.63
N GLN A 212 1.57 18.15 17.75
CA GLN A 212 2.28 18.07 19.04
C GLN A 212 3.46 17.09 19.00
N THR A 213 3.27 15.94 18.33
CA THR A 213 4.30 14.92 18.14
C THR A 213 5.31 15.25 17.04
N LYS A 214 5.14 16.41 16.37
CA LYS A 214 5.99 16.87 15.26
C LYS A 214 6.03 15.92 14.06
N VAL A 215 5.04 15.04 13.94
CA VAL A 215 4.81 14.28 12.70
C VAL A 215 4.41 15.25 11.59
N LEU A 216 3.62 16.28 11.93
CA LEU A 216 3.31 17.41 11.06
C LEU A 216 4.06 18.67 11.53
N ASP A 217 4.56 19.44 10.57
CA ASP A 217 5.23 20.72 10.82
C ASP A 217 4.26 21.88 10.54
N PRO A 218 3.89 22.69 11.54
CA PRO A 218 2.97 23.82 11.36
C PRO A 218 3.42 24.81 10.27
N ASN A 219 4.73 24.94 10.02
CA ASN A 219 5.27 25.88 9.04
C ASN A 219 5.22 25.33 7.60
N ARG A 220 5.01 24.02 7.44
CA ARG A 220 5.08 23.33 6.14
C ARG A 220 3.80 22.61 5.77
N THR A 221 2.89 22.42 6.72
CA THR A 221 1.62 21.73 6.52
C THR A 221 0.49 22.74 6.43
N THR A 222 -0.28 22.68 5.33
CA THR A 222 -1.53 23.45 5.18
C THR A 222 -2.71 22.54 5.51
N VAL A 223 -3.61 23.02 6.37
CA VAL A 223 -4.84 22.30 6.74
C VAL A 223 -6.00 22.84 5.91
N PHE A 224 -6.72 21.93 5.25
CA PHE A 224 -7.97 22.23 4.56
C PHE A 224 -9.11 21.64 5.36
N ARG A 225 -10.09 22.47 5.74
CA ARG A 225 -11.32 22.05 6.43
C ARG A 225 -12.54 22.57 5.69
N LEU A 226 -13.64 21.83 5.80
CA LEU A 226 -14.93 22.36 5.38
C LEU A 226 -15.33 23.43 6.39
N SER A 227 -15.69 24.61 5.89
CA SER A 227 -16.08 25.73 6.72
C SER A 227 -17.44 25.49 7.37
N ASP A 228 -17.55 25.78 8.66
CA ASP A 228 -18.79 25.79 9.44
C ASP A 228 -19.41 27.19 9.54
N PHE A 229 -18.83 28.20 8.85
CA PHE A 229 -19.38 29.55 8.84
C PHE A 229 -20.72 29.60 8.09
N PRO A 230 -21.77 30.22 8.66
CA PRO A 230 -23.15 30.11 8.17
C PRO A 230 -23.41 30.73 6.79
N ASN A 231 -22.49 31.56 6.28
CA ASN A 231 -22.60 32.19 4.96
C ASN A 231 -21.69 31.57 3.91
N ASP A 232 -20.94 30.51 4.27
CA ASP A 232 -20.07 29.86 3.31
C ASP A 232 -20.90 28.95 2.40
N VAL A 233 -20.76 29.17 1.10
CA VAL A 233 -21.39 28.33 0.09
C VAL A 233 -20.56 27.04 0.01
N ASN A 234 -21.23 25.88 0.08
CA ASN A 234 -20.66 24.51 0.19
C ASN A 234 -19.56 24.10 -0.83
N ASN A 235 -19.06 25.01 -1.68
CA ASN A 235 -18.09 24.76 -2.73
C ASN A 235 -16.73 25.46 -2.54
N GLU A 236 -16.50 26.20 -1.45
CA GLU A 236 -15.23 26.93 -1.25
C GLU A 236 -14.34 26.27 -0.18
N LEU A 237 -13.27 25.61 -0.64
CA LEU A 237 -12.16 25.18 0.23
C LEU A 237 -11.38 26.42 0.69
N LYS A 238 -11.45 26.78 1.97
CA LYS A 238 -10.67 27.90 2.53
C LYS A 238 -9.42 27.39 3.26
N LYS A 239 -8.29 28.06 3.02
CA LYS A 239 -7.06 27.87 3.80
C LYS A 239 -7.28 28.41 5.21
N CYS A 240 -6.95 27.60 6.20
CA CYS A 240 -6.97 28.00 7.61
C CYS A 240 -5.55 28.18 8.13
#